data_AF-A0A6J4MUW4-F1
#
_entry.id   AF-A0A6J4MUW4-F1
#
_cell.length_a   1.000
_cell.length_b   1.000
_cell.length_c   1.000
_cell.angle_alpha   90.00
_cell.angle_beta   90.00
_cell.angle_gamma   90.00
#
_symmetry.space_group_name_H-M   'P 1'
#
loop_
_entity.id
_entity.type
_entity.pdbx_description
1 polymer ?
#
loop_
_entity_poly.entity_id
_entity_poly.type
_entity_poly.pdbx_seq_one_letter_code
_entity_poly.pdbx_strand_id
1 'polypeptide(L)'
;TVPDSEGRKRIGLHVSYERSQKNRRTAIEEHGTTCAVCSFNFDEFYGEDYADGYIQVHHLKPLSGYEGEVDPKTDLRPLCANCHAMAHRRRDAVTSIEELKALIEKAKS
;
A
#
# COMPACT_ATOMS: atom_id res chain seq x y z
N THR A 1 26.18 -12.18 23.42
CA THR A 1 26.17 -10.74 23.08
C THR A 1 25.27 -10.02 24.05
N VAL A 2 25.66 -8.85 24.56
CA VAL A 2 24.79 -8.04 25.41
C VAL A 2 23.67 -7.48 24.52
N PRO A 3 22.38 -7.64 24.88
CA PRO A 3 21.28 -7.07 24.10
C PRO A 3 21.37 -5.54 24.07
N ASP A 4 21.08 -4.94 22.93
CA ASP A 4 20.97 -3.49 22.81
C ASP A 4 19.72 -2.97 23.54
N SER A 5 19.79 -1.74 24.04
CA SER A 5 18.63 -1.06 24.64
C SER A 5 17.66 -0.56 23.56
N GLU A 6 16.42 -1.04 23.57
CA GLU A 6 15.34 -0.58 22.70
C GLU A 6 14.44 0.47 23.38
N GLY A 7 13.47 1.05 22.66
CA GLY A 7 12.43 1.91 23.26
C GLY A 7 12.74 3.40 23.42
N ARG A 8 13.91 3.88 22.96
CA ARG A 8 14.23 5.32 22.95
C ARG A 8 13.25 6.07 22.04
N LYS A 9 12.49 7.01 22.61
CA LYS A 9 11.61 7.91 21.84
C LYS A 9 12.44 8.75 20.88
N ARG A 10 12.16 8.66 19.59
CA ARG A 10 12.73 9.52 18.53
C ARG A 10 11.58 10.36 17.97
N ILE A 11 11.79 11.67 17.89
CA ILE A 11 10.86 12.61 17.26
C ILE A 11 11.38 12.89 15.86
N GLY A 12 10.58 12.60 14.83
CA GLY A 12 10.86 12.92 13.44
C GLY A 12 9.81 13.89 12.91
N LEU A 13 10.24 14.95 12.22
CA LEU A 13 9.36 15.84 11.48
C LEU A 13 8.84 15.10 10.24
N HIS A 14 7.53 14.89 10.12
CA HIS A 14 6.92 14.26 8.96
C HIS A 14 6.10 15.29 8.18
N VAL A 15 6.28 15.32 6.86
CA VAL A 15 5.38 16.05 5.95
C VAL A 15 4.30 15.07 5.51
N SER A 16 3.05 15.34 5.89
CA SER A 16 1.90 14.58 5.40
C SER A 16 1.20 15.36 4.28
N TYR A 17 0.88 14.68 3.19
CA TYR A 17 0.02 15.22 2.14
C TYR A 17 -1.43 14.86 2.45
N GLU A 18 -2.36 15.78 2.18
CA GLU A 18 -3.80 15.52 2.33
C GLU A 18 -4.22 14.35 1.44
N ARG A 19 -4.83 13.32 2.03
CA ARG A 19 -5.39 12.17 1.30
C ARG A 19 -6.91 12.24 1.39
N SER A 20 -7.57 12.41 0.26
CA SER A 20 -9.03 12.45 0.17
C SER A 20 -9.65 11.13 0.62
N GLN A 21 -10.43 11.16 1.71
CA GLN A 21 -11.22 10.00 2.16
C GLN A 21 -12.22 9.55 1.09
N LYS A 22 -12.73 10.49 0.27
CA LYS A 22 -13.60 10.21 -0.85
C LYS A 22 -12.89 9.35 -1.91
N ASN A 23 -11.67 9.72 -2.30
CA ASN A 23 -10.92 8.96 -3.31
C ASN A 23 -10.58 7.56 -2.83
N ARG A 24 -10.25 7.39 -1.54
CA ARG A 24 -10.05 6.06 -0.93
C ARG A 24 -11.33 5.23 -1.03
N ARG A 25 -12.46 5.79 -0.62
CA ARG A 25 -13.75 5.10 -0.65
C ARG A 25 -14.12 4.67 -2.06
N THR A 26 -14.05 5.59 -3.02
CA THR A 26 -14.35 5.29 -4.44
C THR A 26 -13.39 4.24 -5.00
N ALA A 27 -12.10 4.27 -4.67
CA ALA A 27 -11.17 3.22 -5.10
C ALA A 27 -11.55 1.84 -4.55
N ILE A 28 -12.03 1.75 -3.31
CA ILE A 28 -12.50 0.49 -2.72
C ILE A 28 -13.81 0.04 -3.37
N GLU A 29 -14.74 0.95 -3.62
CA GLU A 29 -16.00 0.65 -4.33
C GLU A 29 -15.73 0.14 -5.76
N GLU A 30 -14.73 0.68 -6.46
CA GLU A 30 -14.36 0.29 -7.83
C GLU A 30 -13.54 -1.00 -7.92
N HIS A 31 -12.58 -1.20 -7.00
CA HIS A 31 -11.57 -2.26 -7.11
C HIS A 31 -11.69 -3.35 -6.04
N GLY A 32 -12.50 -3.15 -5.02
CA GLY A 32 -12.63 -4.03 -3.85
C GLY A 32 -11.45 -3.96 -2.88
N THR A 33 -11.38 -4.96 -1.99
CA THR A 33 -10.38 -5.05 -0.90
C THR A 33 -9.34 -6.15 -1.12
N THR A 34 -9.37 -6.84 -2.26
CA THR A 34 -8.38 -7.87 -2.62
C THR A 34 -7.13 -7.24 -3.22
N CYS A 35 -5.96 -7.67 -2.75
CA CYS A 35 -4.68 -7.13 -3.22
C CYS A 35 -4.46 -7.37 -4.72
N ALA A 36 -4.24 -6.29 -5.47
CA ALA A 36 -4.02 -6.34 -6.90
C ALA A 36 -2.71 -7.03 -7.33
N VAL A 37 -1.78 -7.30 -6.40
CA VAL A 37 -0.48 -7.95 -6.64
C VAL A 37 -0.53 -9.44 -6.32
N CYS A 38 -0.86 -9.80 -5.07
CA CYS A 38 -0.74 -11.18 -4.58
C CYS A 38 -2.09 -11.86 -4.28
N SER A 39 -3.21 -11.20 -4.59
CA SER A 39 -4.57 -11.68 -4.34
C SER A 39 -4.92 -11.92 -2.86
N PHE A 40 -4.08 -11.47 -1.92
CA PHE A 40 -4.41 -11.53 -0.49
C PHE A 40 -5.60 -10.62 -0.16
N ASN A 41 -6.55 -11.14 0.62
CA ASN A 41 -7.69 -10.41 1.15
C ASN A 41 -7.73 -10.58 2.68
N PHE A 42 -7.83 -9.47 3.42
CA PHE A 42 -7.80 -9.51 4.89
C PHE A 42 -9.08 -10.05 5.49
N ASP A 43 -10.24 -9.76 4.92
CA ASP A 43 -11.54 -10.26 5.40
C ASP A 43 -11.63 -11.78 5.19
N GLU A 44 -11.16 -12.28 4.04
CA GLU A 44 -11.11 -13.72 3.76
C GLU A 44 -10.12 -14.47 4.66
N PHE A 45 -8.99 -13.85 5.02
CA PHE A 45 -7.94 -14.51 5.80
C PHE A 45 -8.12 -14.40 7.32
N TYR A 46 -8.55 -13.24 7.81
CA TYR A 46 -8.68 -12.96 9.25
C TYR A 46 -10.13 -12.88 9.75
N GLY A 47 -11.11 -12.89 8.83
CA GLY A 47 -12.53 -12.70 9.14
C GLY A 47 -12.93 -11.23 9.07
N GLU A 48 -14.09 -10.98 8.45
CA GLU A 48 -14.65 -9.65 8.22
C GLU A 48 -14.88 -8.87 9.53
N ASP A 49 -15.34 -9.52 10.60
CA ASP A 49 -15.54 -8.89 11.92
C ASP A 49 -14.27 -8.27 12.51
N TYR A 50 -13.10 -8.79 12.14
CA TYR A 50 -11.81 -8.32 12.64
C TYR A 50 -11.09 -7.42 11.64
N ALA A 51 -11.13 -7.77 10.36
CA ALA A 51 -10.42 -7.06 9.31
C ALA A 51 -11.16 -5.81 8.81
N ASP A 52 -12.50 -5.79 8.86
CA ASP A 52 -13.36 -4.63 8.53
C ASP A 52 -12.96 -3.93 7.21
N GLY A 53 -12.77 -4.71 6.14
CA GLY A 53 -12.40 -4.17 4.83
C GLY A 53 -11.00 -3.57 4.78
N TYR A 54 -10.10 -3.96 5.69
CA TYR A 54 -8.75 -3.39 5.77
C TYR A 54 -7.95 -3.66 4.49
N ILE A 55 -7.57 -2.57 3.83
CA ILE A 55 -6.69 -2.57 2.66
C ILE A 55 -5.99 -1.21 2.52
N GLN A 56 -4.79 -1.20 1.93
CA GLN A 56 -4.05 0.02 1.62
C GLN A 56 -4.30 0.43 0.18
N VAL A 57 -4.70 1.68 -0.04
CA VAL A 57 -4.90 2.24 -1.39
C VAL A 57 -3.61 2.90 -1.86
N HIS A 58 -3.02 2.32 -2.90
CA HIS A 58 -1.75 2.72 -3.48
C HIS A 58 -1.95 3.63 -4.71
N HIS A 59 -1.13 4.67 -4.85
CA HIS A 59 -1.10 5.50 -6.05
C HIS A 59 -0.13 4.89 -7.06
N LEU A 60 -0.58 4.62 -8.28
CA LEU A 60 0.26 4.07 -9.36
C LEU A 60 1.28 5.10 -9.87
N LYS A 61 0.98 6.39 -9.73
CA LYS A 61 1.90 7.49 -10.02
C LYS A 61 2.43 8.06 -8.70
N PRO A 62 3.75 8.29 -8.56
CA PRO A 62 4.30 8.93 -7.37
C PRO A 62 3.69 10.32 -7.15
N LEU A 63 3.21 10.60 -5.94
CA LEU A 63 2.72 11.94 -5.57
C LEU A 63 3.84 12.95 -5.32
N SER A 64 5.09 12.48 -5.17
CA SER A 64 6.26 13.35 -5.00
C SER A 64 6.49 14.16 -6.28
N GLY A 65 5.94 15.36 -6.33
CA GLY A 65 6.01 16.27 -7.49
C GLY A 65 4.71 16.36 -8.32
N TYR A 66 3.60 15.76 -7.88
CA TYR A 66 2.30 15.89 -8.55
C TYR A 66 1.34 16.76 -7.74
N GLU A 67 0.94 17.89 -8.32
CA GLU A 67 -0.23 18.67 -7.91
C GLU A 67 -1.31 18.46 -8.98
N GLY A 68 -2.41 17.77 -8.64
CA GLY A 68 -3.49 17.53 -9.59
C GLY A 68 -4.56 16.58 -9.08
N GLU A 69 -5.57 16.33 -9.92
CA GLU A 69 -6.68 15.43 -9.61
C GLU A 69 -6.26 13.97 -9.74
N VAL A 70 -6.62 13.16 -8.75
CA VAL A 70 -6.42 11.71 -8.77
C VAL A 70 -7.74 11.06 -9.19
N ASP A 71 -7.73 10.25 -10.23
CA ASP A 71 -8.87 9.41 -10.61
C ASP A 71 -8.78 8.06 -9.85
N PRO A 72 -9.69 7.78 -8.90
CA PRO A 72 -9.67 6.53 -8.14
C PRO A 72 -9.74 5.27 -9.00
N LYS A 73 -10.35 5.34 -10.19
CA LYS A 73 -10.50 4.20 -11.08
C LYS A 73 -9.19 3.87 -11.80
N THR A 74 -8.43 4.89 -12.21
CA THR A 74 -7.25 4.69 -13.07
C THR A 74 -5.92 4.86 -12.33
N ASP A 75 -5.85 5.70 -11.30
CA ASP A 75 -4.61 6.04 -10.62
C ASP A 75 -4.42 5.29 -9.28
N LEU A 76 -5.46 4.66 -8.75
CA LEU A 76 -5.43 3.98 -7.44
C LEU A 76 -5.64 2.47 -7.54
N ARG A 77 -4.96 1.70 -6.70
CA ARG A 77 -5.15 0.24 -6.58
C ARG A 77 -5.07 -0.26 -5.12
N PRO A 78 -5.88 -1.26 -4.74
CA PRO A 78 -5.79 -1.91 -3.44
C PRO A 78 -4.55 -2.81 -3.36
N LEU A 79 -3.72 -2.62 -2.34
CA LEU A 79 -2.57 -3.48 -2.01
C LEU A 79 -2.62 -3.92 -0.54
N CYS A 80 -2.22 -5.16 -0.26
CA CYS A 80 -2.03 -5.59 1.12
C CYS A 80 -0.83 -4.87 1.75
N ALA A 81 -0.75 -4.87 3.09
CA ALA A 81 0.30 -4.17 3.83
C ALA A 81 1.72 -4.57 3.36
N ASN A 82 1.93 -5.84 3.06
CA ASN A 82 3.24 -6.34 2.60
C ASN A 82 3.58 -5.85 1.18
N CYS A 83 2.66 -5.99 0.22
CA CYS A 83 2.89 -5.54 -1.15
C CYS A 83 3.01 -4.02 -1.24
N HIS A 84 2.22 -3.27 -0.46
CA HIS A 84 2.33 -1.82 -0.40
C HIS A 84 3.68 -1.37 0.18
N ALA A 85 4.17 -2.03 1.23
CA ALA A 85 5.51 -1.78 1.76
C ALA A 85 6.60 -2.10 0.72
N MET A 86 6.43 -3.16 -0.07
CA MET A 86 7.38 -3.51 -1.14
C MET A 86 7.33 -2.52 -2.31
N ALA A 87 6.17 -1.99 -2.67
CA ALA A 87 6.03 -0.93 -3.68
C ALA A 87 6.87 0.31 -3.32
N HIS A 88 6.99 0.63 -2.03
CA HIS A 88 7.76 1.77 -1.52
C HIS A 88 9.11 1.39 -0.91
N ARG A 89 9.62 0.17 -1.17
CA ARG A 89 10.86 -0.31 -0.53
C ARG A 89 12.10 0.46 -1.00
N ARG A 90 12.10 0.95 -2.25
CA ARG A 90 13.18 1.75 -2.82
C ARG A 90 12.95 3.22 -2.46
N ARG A 91 14.00 3.92 -2.02
CA ARG A 91 13.91 5.30 -1.53
C ARG A 91 13.43 6.30 -2.60
N ASP A 92 13.89 6.10 -3.83
CA ASP A 92 13.73 7.07 -4.92
C ASP A 92 12.82 6.56 -6.04
N ALA A 93 12.15 5.41 -5.85
CA ALA A 93 11.31 4.81 -6.87
C ALA A 93 10.13 4.05 -6.25
N VAL A 94 8.96 4.18 -6.88
CA VAL A 94 7.81 3.31 -6.61
C VAL A 94 7.90 2.13 -7.56
N THR A 95 8.01 0.92 -7.01
CA THR A 95 7.99 -0.33 -7.79
C THR A 95 6.55 -0.58 -8.27
N SER A 96 6.38 -0.83 -9.56
CA SER A 96 5.05 -1.01 -10.15
C SER A 96 4.40 -2.33 -9.73
N ILE A 97 3.09 -2.44 -9.89
CA ILE A 97 2.34 -3.67 -9.61
C ILE A 97 2.84 -4.83 -10.47
N GLU A 98 3.13 -4.57 -11.73
CA GLU A 98 3.62 -5.55 -12.70
C GLU A 98 5.02 -6.04 -12.31
N GLU A 99 5.90 -5.12 -11.88
CA GLU A 99 7.24 -5.48 -11.38
C GLU A 99 7.12 -6.33 -10.11
N LEU A 100 6.25 -5.98 -9.16
CA LEU A 100 6.01 -6.78 -7.95
C LEU A 100 5.50 -8.18 -8.28
N LYS A 101 4.55 -8.30 -9.22
CA LYS A 101 4.06 -9.60 -9.69
C LYS A 101 5.20 -10.43 -10.28
N ALA A 102 6.01 -9.85 -11.15
CA ALA A 102 7.14 -10.54 -11.76
C ALA A 102 8.17 -11.02 -10.73
N LEU A 103 8.44 -10.21 -9.69
CA LEU A 103 9.34 -10.59 -8.59
C LEU A 103 8.80 -11.77 -7.77
N ILE A 104 7.50 -11.79 -7.48
CA ILE A 104 6.85 -12.88 -6.75
C ILE A 104 6.91 -14.18 -7.56
N GLU A 105 6.56 -14.12 -8.85
CA GLU A 105 6.57 -15.31 -9.72
C GLU A 105 7.99 -15.86 -9.90
N LYS A 106 8.99 -14.98 -10.07
CA LYS A 106 10.40 -15.39 -10.13
C LYS A 106 10.90 -16.02 -8.82
N ALA A 107 10.36 -15.65 -7.67
CA ALA A 107 10.78 -16.22 -6.39
C ALA A 107 10.12 -17.58 -6.09
N LYS A 108 9.00 -17.91 -6.77
CA LYS A 108 8.32 -19.20 -6.65
C LYS A 108 8.91 -20.27 -7.59
N SER A 109 9.52 -19.85 -8.69
CA SER A 109 10.23 -20.71 -9.66
C SER A 109 11.59 -21.15 -9.13
#